data_AF-A7T4S4-F1
#
_entry.id   AF-A7T4S4-F1
#
_cell.length_a   1.000
_cell.length_b   1.000
_cell.length_c   1.000
_cell.angle_alpha   90.00
_cell.angle_beta   90.00
_cell.angle_gamma   90.00
#
_symmetry.space_group_name_H-M   'P 1'
#
loop_
_entity.id
_entity.type
_entity.pdbx_description
1 polymer ?
#
loop_
_entity_poly.entity_id
_entity_poly.type
_entity_poly.pdbx_seq_one_letter_code
_entity_poly.pdbx_strand_id
1 'polypeptide(L)'
;QYFRIYRDIASAIKELLDAVNEVFKNCQTVGKMQQYKKVLEHNKKEFVKYSKSFSDTLKQYFKDGKADAVYVSANRLINQTNNILYTFKLAGST
;
A
#
# COMPACT_ATOMS: atom_id res chain seq x y z
N GLN A 1 17.00 18.57 4.52
CA GLN A 1 16.67 17.34 5.29
C GLN A 1 15.30 16.76 4.90
N TYR A 2 14.22 17.54 4.94
CA TYR A 2 12.85 17.09 4.59
C TYR A 2 12.68 16.54 3.16
N PHE A 3 13.36 17.11 2.16
CA PHE A 3 13.31 16.61 0.78
C PHE A 3 13.87 15.18 0.63
N ARG A 4 14.89 14.82 1.42
CA ARG A 4 15.47 13.48 1.40
C ARG A 4 14.50 12.46 1.98
N ILE A 5 13.88 12.79 3.12
CA ILE A 5 12.84 11.98 3.76
C ILE A 5 11.63 11.80 2.83
N TYR A 6 11.19 12.86 2.13
CA TYR A 6 10.13 12.77 1.13
C TYR A 6 10.46 11.78 0.02
N ARG A 7 11.67 11.87 -0.54
CA ARG A 7 12.12 11.00 -1.62
C ARG A 7 12.24 9.55 -1.14
N ASP A 8 12.78 9.34 0.05
CA ASP A 8 12.96 8.00 0.61
C ASP A 8 11.61 7.33 0.93
N ILE A 9 10.63 8.09 1.45
CA ILE A 9 9.25 7.62 1.66
C ILE A 9 8.55 7.32 0.32
N ALA A 10 8.66 8.21 -0.66
CA ALA A 10 8.07 7.99 -1.98
C ALA A 10 8.66 6.77 -2.68
N SER A 11 9.98 6.56 -2.57
CA SER A 11 10.66 5.36 -3.05
C SER A 11 10.16 4.10 -2.34
N ALA A 12 10.05 4.11 -1.01
CA ALA A 12 9.55 2.96 -0.25
C ALA A 12 8.10 2.60 -0.61
N ILE A 13 7.22 3.59 -0.82
CA ILE A 13 5.85 3.35 -1.30
C ILE A 13 5.85 2.76 -2.70
N LYS A 14 6.73 3.24 -3.58
CA LYS A 14 6.87 2.72 -4.94
C LYS A 14 7.39 1.28 -4.93
N GLU A 15 8.42 0.99 -4.16
CA GLU A 15 8.93 -0.38 -3.97
C GLU A 15 7.86 -1.32 -3.41
N LEU A 16 7.05 -0.85 -2.47
CA LEU A 16 5.92 -1.61 -1.95
C LEU A 16 4.82 -1.84 -3.01
N LEU A 17 4.49 -0.82 -3.82
CA LEU A 17 3.57 -0.95 -4.95
C LEU A 17 4.07 -1.96 -5.99
N ASP A 18 5.36 -1.91 -6.31
CA ASP A 18 5.99 -2.79 -7.28
C ASP A 18 6.05 -4.22 -6.74
N ALA A 19 6.44 -4.41 -5.48
CA ALA A 19 6.41 -5.71 -4.82
C ALA A 19 5.00 -6.31 -4.79
N VAL A 20 3.98 -5.53 -4.40
CA VAL A 20 2.58 -5.99 -4.46
C VAL A 20 2.22 -6.37 -5.89
N ASN A 21 2.50 -5.54 -6.89
CA ASN A 21 2.21 -5.86 -8.28
C ASN A 21 2.89 -7.15 -8.77
N GLU A 22 4.13 -7.40 -8.37
CA GLU A 22 4.85 -8.62 -8.71
C GLU A 22 4.22 -9.85 -8.05
N VAL A 23 3.82 -9.77 -6.77
CA VAL A 23 3.09 -10.87 -6.13
C VAL A 23 1.76 -11.12 -6.85
N PHE A 24 1.06 -10.07 -7.29
CA PHE A 24 -0.17 -10.22 -8.10
C PHE A 24 0.06 -10.90 -9.45
N LYS A 25 1.20 -10.65 -10.12
CA LYS A 25 1.53 -11.33 -11.37
C LYS A 25 1.91 -12.79 -11.13
N ASN A 26 2.78 -13.02 -10.15
CA ASN A 26 3.36 -14.34 -9.88
C ASN A 26 2.37 -15.30 -9.21
N CYS A 27 1.41 -14.79 -8.45
CA CYS A 27 0.47 -15.64 -7.74
C CYS A 27 -0.81 -15.98 -8.53
N GLN A 28 -0.99 -15.55 -9.79
CA GLN A 28 -2.20 -15.90 -10.57
C GLN A 28 -2.43 -17.41 -10.73
N THR A 29 -1.40 -18.21 -10.52
CA THR A 29 -1.37 -19.66 -10.73
C THR A 29 -1.22 -20.49 -9.45
N VAL A 30 -1.12 -19.88 -8.26
CA VAL A 30 -0.78 -20.59 -7.02
C VAL A 30 -2.02 -20.86 -6.14
N GLY A 31 -2.27 -22.11 -5.77
CA GLY A 31 -3.28 -22.48 -4.77
C GLY A 31 -4.71 -22.01 -5.12
N LYS A 32 -5.42 -21.42 -4.15
CA LYS A 32 -6.79 -20.90 -4.34
C LYS A 32 -6.83 -19.45 -4.83
N MET A 33 -5.73 -18.90 -5.38
CA MET A 33 -5.64 -17.47 -5.74
C MET A 33 -6.77 -16.97 -6.62
N GLN A 34 -7.23 -17.80 -7.57
CA GLN A 34 -8.33 -17.46 -8.47
C GLN A 34 -9.59 -17.05 -7.71
N GLN A 35 -9.87 -17.66 -6.55
CA GLN A 35 -11.02 -17.34 -5.69
C GLN A 35 -10.86 -15.96 -5.02
N TYR A 36 -9.62 -15.60 -4.68
CA TYR A 36 -9.29 -14.34 -4.01
C TYR A 36 -8.94 -13.21 -4.98
N LYS A 37 -8.88 -13.48 -6.30
CA LYS A 37 -8.48 -12.51 -7.34
C LYS A 37 -9.27 -11.21 -7.28
N LYS A 38 -10.60 -11.28 -7.10
CA LYS A 38 -11.46 -10.09 -6.99
C LYS A 38 -11.15 -9.26 -5.74
N VAL A 39 -10.92 -9.92 -4.60
CA VAL A 39 -10.59 -9.28 -3.32
C VAL A 39 -9.22 -8.61 -3.42
N LEU A 40 -8.25 -9.30 -4.01
CA LEU A 40 -6.92 -8.80 -4.29
C LEU A 40 -6.98 -7.55 -5.20
N GLU A 41 -7.68 -7.60 -6.34
CA GLU A 41 -7.81 -6.43 -7.24
C GLU A 41 -8.46 -5.23 -6.54
N HIS A 42 -9.46 -5.47 -5.69
CA HIS A 42 -10.03 -4.43 -4.85
C HIS A 42 -9.00 -3.84 -3.88
N ASN A 43 -8.26 -4.70 -3.17
CA ASN A 43 -7.24 -4.29 -2.22
C ASN A 43 -6.12 -3.47 -2.86
N LYS A 44 -5.73 -3.83 -4.09
CA LYS A 44 -4.76 -3.07 -4.90
C LYS A 44 -5.28 -1.66 -5.22
N LYS A 45 -6.54 -1.53 -5.64
CA LYS A 45 -7.14 -0.21 -5.93
C LYS A 45 -7.19 0.67 -4.68
N GLU A 46 -7.62 0.13 -3.56
CA GLU A 46 -7.65 0.85 -2.28
C GLU A 46 -6.24 1.24 -1.82
N PHE A 47 -5.24 0.37 -1.99
CA PHE A 47 -3.86 0.69 -1.66
C PHE A 47 -3.29 1.86 -2.49
N VAL A 48 -3.56 1.88 -3.81
CA VAL A 48 -3.19 3.01 -4.68
C VAL A 48 -3.87 4.31 -4.23
N LYS A 49 -5.15 4.23 -3.87
CA LYS A 49 -5.92 5.38 -3.36
C LYS A 49 -5.34 5.92 -2.06
N TYR A 50 -5.02 5.07 -1.09
CA TYR A 50 -4.41 5.49 0.18
C TYR A 50 -2.98 6.00 -0.02
N SER A 51 -2.20 5.42 -0.94
CA SER A 51 -0.85 5.90 -1.28
C SER A 51 -0.87 7.34 -1.83
N LYS A 52 -1.84 7.64 -2.70
CA LYS A 52 -2.06 9.00 -3.22
C LYS A 52 -2.49 9.96 -2.11
N SER A 53 -3.48 9.55 -1.30
CA SER A 53 -3.96 10.35 -0.18
C SER A 53 -2.86 10.66 0.83
N PHE A 54 -1.99 9.70 1.14
CA PHE A 54 -0.83 9.87 2.00
C PHE A 54 0.17 10.87 1.41
N SER A 55 0.47 10.77 0.12
CA SER A 55 1.34 11.72 -0.57
C SER A 55 0.78 13.16 -0.52
N ASP A 56 -0.53 13.34 -0.72
CA ASP A 56 -1.16 14.66 -0.63
C ASP A 56 -1.23 15.18 0.81
N THR A 57 -1.43 14.29 1.79
CA THR A 57 -1.37 14.63 3.21
C THR A 57 0.01 15.09 3.63
N LEU A 58 1.07 14.42 3.14
CA LEU A 58 2.46 14.85 3.34
C LEU A 58 2.73 16.22 2.71
N LYS A 59 2.26 16.45 1.48
CA LYS A 59 2.37 17.78 0.85
C LYS A 59 1.70 18.87 1.69
N GLN A 60 0.55 18.55 2.28
CA GLN A 60 -0.18 19.50 3.13
C GLN A 60 0.55 19.75 4.45
N TYR A 61 1.07 18.70 5.09
CA TYR A 61 1.92 18.80 6.28
C TYR A 61 3.12 19.72 6.08
N PHE A 62 3.76 19.69 4.90
CA PHE A 62 4.85 20.61 4.60
C PHE A 62 4.42 22.08 4.50
N LYS A 63 3.13 22.36 4.34
CA LYS A 63 2.58 23.72 4.31
C LYS A 63 2.10 24.19 5.67
N ASP A 64 1.41 23.33 6.42
CA ASP A 64 0.69 23.71 7.64
C ASP A 64 1.29 23.14 8.94
N GLY A 65 2.27 22.24 8.84
CA GLY A 65 2.95 21.61 9.97
C GLY A 65 2.12 20.59 10.75
N LYS A 66 0.92 20.21 10.28
CA LYS A 66 -0.01 19.34 11.03
C LYS A 66 0.31 17.85 10.89
N ALA A 67 1.05 17.32 11.87
CA ALA A 67 1.51 15.93 11.84
C ALA A 67 0.38 14.89 12.04
N ASP A 68 -0.70 15.23 12.75
CA ASP A 68 -1.82 14.33 13.04
C ASP A 68 -2.40 13.68 11.78
N ALA A 69 -2.62 14.48 10.72
CA ALA A 69 -3.16 13.99 9.47
C ALA A 69 -2.22 12.95 8.81
N VAL A 70 -0.90 13.16 8.92
CA VAL A 70 0.12 12.24 8.39
C VAL A 70 0.07 10.91 9.12
N TYR A 71 -0.04 10.91 10.45
CA TYR A 71 -0.13 9.67 11.23
C TYR A 71 -1.38 8.86 10.88
N VAL A 72 -2.53 9.53 10.78
CA VAL A 72 -3.80 8.89 10.37
C VAL A 72 -3.67 8.29 8.98
N SER A 73 -3.10 9.03 8.04
CA SER A 73 -2.95 8.60 6.65
C SER A 73 -1.93 7.45 6.51
N ALA A 74 -0.83 7.47 7.27
CA ALA A 74 0.14 6.39 7.34
C ALA A 74 -0.50 5.10 7.89
N ASN A 75 -1.28 5.19 8.97
CA ASN A 75 -1.96 4.03 9.56
C ASN A 75 -2.93 3.37 8.57
N ARG A 76 -3.65 4.16 7.77
CA ARG A 76 -4.52 3.63 6.70
C ARG A 76 -3.72 2.84 5.66
N LEU A 77 -2.56 3.37 5.26
CA LEU A 77 -1.69 2.71 4.29
C LEU A 77 -1.14 1.39 4.84
N ILE A 78 -0.65 1.38 6.08
CA ILE A 78 -0.16 0.18 6.78
C ILE A 78 -1.26 -0.87 6.89
N ASN A 79 -2.46 -0.46 7.34
CA ASN A 79 -3.58 -1.38 7.48
C ASN A 79 -3.96 -2.02 6.14
N GLN A 80 -3.89 -1.25 5.05
CA GLN A 80 -4.17 -1.78 3.73
C GLN A 80 -3.08 -2.74 3.23
N THR A 81 -1.81 -2.47 3.54
CA THR A 81 -0.72 -3.43 3.29
C THR A 81 -0.95 -4.73 4.05
N ASN A 82 -1.36 -4.66 5.32
CA ASN A 82 -1.66 -5.84 6.13
C ASN A 82 -2.82 -6.66 5.54
N ASN A 83 -3.89 -6.00 5.06
CA ASN A 83 -5.00 -6.67 4.38
C ASN A 83 -4.55 -7.44 3.13
N ILE A 84 -3.66 -6.84 2.34
CA ILE A 84 -3.07 -7.49 1.16
C ILE A 84 -2.30 -8.74 1.57
N LEU A 85 -1.38 -8.62 2.53
CA LEU A 85 -0.57 -9.75 3.04
C LEU A 85 -1.43 -10.86 3.65
N TYR A 86 -2.47 -10.50 4.40
CA TYR A 86 -3.40 -11.47 4.98
C TYR A 86 -4.17 -12.23 3.89
N THR A 87 -4.63 -11.52 2.84
CA THR A 87 -5.29 -12.15 1.69
C THR A 87 -4.33 -13.12 0.97
N PHE A 88 -3.07 -12.74 0.83
CA PHE A 88 -2.03 -13.62 0.28
C PHE A 88 -1.79 -14.86 1.14
N LYS A 89 -1.72 -14.71 2.47
CA LYS A 89 -1.60 -15.83 3.41
C LYS A 89 -2.77 -16.80 3.27
N LEU A 90 -4.00 -16.29 3.22
CA LEU A 90 -5.19 -17.13 3.03
C LEU A 90 -5.19 -17.85 1.69
N ALA A 91 -4.75 -17.19 0.62
CA ALA A 91 -4.74 -17.76 -0.72
C ALA A 91 -3.63 -18.82 -0.91
N GLY A 92 -2.49 -18.68 -0.22
CA GLY A 92 -1.36 -19.60 -0.26
C GLY A 92 -1.36 -20.70 0.80
N SER A 93 -2.23 -20.61 1.83
CA SER A 93 -2.39 -21.68 2.82
C SER A 93 -3.11 -22.88 2.17
N THR A 94 -2.33 -23.82 1.65
CA THR A 94 -2.73 -25.16 1.20
C THR A 94 -1.73 -26.16 1.70
#